data_AF-A0A833VBT4-F1
#
_entry.id   AF-A0A833VBT4-F1
#
_cell.length_a   1.000
_cell.length_b   1.000
_cell.length_c   1.000
_cell.angle_alpha   90.00
_cell.angle_beta   90.00
_cell.angle_gamma   90.00
#
_symmetry.space_group_name_H-M   'P 1'
#
loop_
_entity.id
_entity.type
_entity.pdbx_description
1 polymer ?
#
loop_
_entity_poly.entity_id
_entity_poly.type
_entity_poly.pdbx_seq_one_letter_code
_entity_poly.pdbx_strand_id
1 'polypeptide(L)'
;MPEEIKSLATGSLRPFHVALTATADPYSRWQSRIMYYWYKAIKAQPDGSAEMGGFTRVLHTGKPDRLMDEIPTFVVDPLPPGVDRVSILSLYLE
;
A
#
# COMPACT_ATOMS: atom_id res chain seq x y z
N MET A 1 -15.35 -14.29 0.67
CA MET A 1 -15.93 -12.97 1.00
C MET A 1 -17.32 -13.16 1.57
N PRO A 2 -17.76 -12.36 2.56
CA PRO A 2 -19.13 -12.38 3.08
C PRO A 2 -20.17 -12.10 1.99
N GLU A 3 -21.33 -12.76 2.05
CA GLU A 3 -22.41 -12.66 1.05
C GLU A 3 -22.97 -11.23 0.89
N GLU A 4 -22.89 -10.40 1.94
CA GLU A 4 -23.27 -8.97 1.90
C GLU A 4 -22.45 -8.14 0.90
N ILE A 5 -21.22 -8.55 0.59
CA ILE A 5 -20.38 -7.83 -0.39
C ILE A 5 -20.79 -8.20 -1.83
N LYS A 6 -21.33 -9.40 -2.05
CA LYS A 6 -21.82 -9.83 -3.38
C LYS A 6 -23.09 -9.08 -3.79
N SER A 7 -23.95 -8.67 -2.85
CA SER A 7 -25.21 -8.00 -3.19
C SER A 7 -25.00 -6.59 -3.77
N LEU A 8 -23.88 -5.92 -3.41
CA LEU A 8 -23.44 -4.67 -4.04
C LEU A 8 -22.97 -4.85 -5.50
N ALA A 9 -22.68 -6.08 -5.94
CA ALA A 9 -22.22 -6.39 -7.30
C ALA A 9 -23.33 -6.33 -8.37
N THR A 10 -24.57 -5.99 -8.01
CA THR A 10 -25.61 -5.59 -8.98
C THR A 10 -25.37 -4.17 -9.53
N GLY A 11 -24.49 -3.39 -8.91
CA GLY A 11 -23.85 -2.22 -9.51
C GLY A 11 -22.41 -2.57 -9.92
N SER A 12 -21.93 -1.97 -11.01
CA SER A 12 -20.53 -2.05 -11.49
C SER A 12 -19.54 -2.22 -10.34
N LEU A 13 -18.82 -3.35 -10.29
CA LEU A 13 -17.75 -3.62 -9.33
C LEU A 13 -16.83 -2.39 -9.24
N ARG A 14 -16.71 -1.81 -8.03
CA ARG A 14 -15.82 -0.67 -7.79
C ARG A 14 -14.43 -1.22 -7.44
N PRO A 15 -13.43 -1.06 -8.31
CA PRO A 15 -12.12 -1.61 -8.05
C PRO A 15 -11.45 -0.91 -6.86
N PHE A 16 -10.71 -1.65 -6.04
CA PHE A 16 -9.95 -1.10 -4.92
C PHE A 16 -8.49 -0.81 -5.31
N HIS A 17 -7.86 0.14 -4.63
CA HIS A 17 -6.47 0.51 -4.84
C HIS A 17 -5.60 0.00 -3.71
N VAL A 18 -4.49 -0.66 -4.03
CA VAL A 18 -3.54 -1.19 -3.04
C VAL A 18 -2.46 -0.14 -2.77
N ALA A 19 -2.29 0.24 -1.51
CA ALA A 19 -1.21 1.11 -1.06
C ALA A 19 -0.23 0.33 -0.17
N LEU A 20 1.06 0.40 -0.50
CA LEU A 20 2.15 -0.22 0.27
C LEU A 20 3.05 0.87 0.84
N THR A 21 3.16 0.98 2.16
CA THR A 21 4.16 1.85 2.81
C THR A 21 5.53 1.18 2.82
N ALA A 22 6.57 1.88 2.36
CA ALA A 22 7.91 1.32 2.21
C ALA A 22 9.02 2.33 2.55
N THR A 23 10.13 1.80 3.07
CA THR A 23 11.44 2.46 3.23
C THR A 23 12.35 2.12 2.03
N ALA A 24 13.54 2.72 1.95
CA ALA A 24 14.51 2.42 0.89
C ALA A 24 15.52 1.29 1.24
N ASP A 25 15.37 0.62 2.39
CA ASP A 25 16.28 -0.44 2.79
C ASP A 25 16.17 -1.69 1.88
N PRO A 26 17.20 -2.54 1.81
CA PRO A 26 17.20 -3.72 0.94
C PRO A 26 16.04 -4.69 1.19
N TYR A 27 15.59 -4.84 2.44
CA TYR A 27 14.51 -5.77 2.80
C TYR A 27 13.16 -5.22 2.33
N SER A 28 12.87 -3.95 2.61
CA SER A 28 11.64 -3.29 2.15
C SER A 28 11.54 -3.27 0.62
N ARG A 29 12.67 -3.09 -0.09
CA ARG A 29 12.70 -3.20 -1.56
C ARG A 29 12.36 -4.60 -2.06
N TRP A 30 12.92 -5.64 -1.44
CA TRP A 30 12.61 -7.02 -1.81
C TRP A 30 11.14 -7.39 -1.52
N GLN A 31 10.62 -7.02 -0.35
CA GLN A 31 9.21 -7.20 0.00
C GLN A 31 8.28 -6.47 -0.98
N SER A 32 8.61 -5.23 -1.34
CA SER A 32 7.83 -4.45 -2.30
C SER A 32 7.71 -5.15 -3.66
N ARG A 33 8.79 -5.77 -4.14
CA ARG A 33 8.78 -6.55 -5.39
C ARG A 33 7.90 -7.79 -5.30
N ILE A 34 7.95 -8.52 -4.18
CA ILE A 34 7.10 -9.71 -3.97
C ILE A 34 5.62 -9.31 -3.98
N MET A 35 5.26 -8.26 -3.24
CA MET A 35 3.88 -7.78 -3.19
C MET A 35 3.40 -7.32 -4.56
N TYR A 36 4.22 -6.57 -5.29
CA TYR A 36 3.86 -6.09 -6.62
C TYR A 36 3.74 -7.23 -7.65
N TYR A 37 4.59 -8.26 -7.55
CA TYR A 37 4.46 -9.47 -8.36
C TYR A 37 3.09 -10.15 -8.15
N TRP A 38 2.70 -10.39 -6.89
CA TRP A 38 1.43 -11.02 -6.59
C TRP A 38 0.22 -10.15 -6.93
N TYR A 39 0.31 -8.83 -6.75
CA TYR A 39 -0.70 -7.89 -7.25
C TYR A 39 -0.94 -8.08 -8.75
N LYS A 40 0.13 -8.13 -9.56
CA LYS A 40 0.01 -8.35 -11.01
C LYS A 40 -0.56 -9.74 -11.33
N ALA A 41 -0.12 -10.77 -10.62
CA ALA A 41 -0.59 -12.14 -10.83
C ALA A 41 -2.08 -12.30 -10.50
N ILE A 42 -2.58 -11.65 -9.44
CA ILE A 42 -4.00 -11.66 -9.07
C ILE A 42 -4.82 -10.81 -10.06
N LYS A 43 -4.35 -9.61 -10.38
CA LYS A 43 -5.04 -8.72 -11.34
C LYS A 43 -5.17 -9.32 -12.74
N ALA A 44 -4.27 -10.20 -13.15
CA ALA A 44 -4.34 -10.91 -14.41
C ALA A 44 -5.37 -12.06 -14.45
N GLN A 45 -5.94 -12.45 -13.30
CA GLN A 45 -6.97 -13.49 -13.23
C GLN A 45 -8.36 -12.92 -13.57
N PRO A 46 -9.29 -13.72 -14.11
CA PRO A 46 -10.59 -13.24 -14.56
C PRO A 46 -11.41 -12.54 -13.45
N ASP A 47 -11.41 -13.10 -12.25
CA ASP A 47 -12.04 -12.57 -11.05
C ASP A 47 -11.27 -11.37 -10.47
N GLY A 48 -9.94 -11.49 -10.38
CA GLY A 48 -9.08 -10.42 -9.86
C GLY A 48 -9.06 -9.16 -10.73
N SER A 49 -9.25 -9.28 -12.05
CA SER A 49 -9.22 -8.14 -12.97
C SER A 49 -10.34 -7.12 -12.73
N ALA A 50 -11.50 -7.56 -12.22
CA ALA A 50 -12.65 -6.71 -11.96
C ALA A 50 -12.57 -6.00 -10.60
N GLU A 51 -11.89 -6.60 -9.61
CA GLU A 51 -11.76 -6.04 -8.26
C GLU A 51 -10.48 -5.22 -8.07
N MET A 52 -9.41 -5.56 -8.78
CA MET A 52 -8.07 -4.98 -8.57
C MET A 52 -7.85 -3.72 -9.42
N GLY A 53 -7.96 -2.56 -8.78
CA GLY A 53 -7.66 -1.24 -9.35
C GLY A 53 -6.16 -0.99 -9.48
N GLY A 54 -5.64 0.07 -8.86
CA GLY A 54 -4.22 0.42 -8.92
C GLY A 54 -3.37 -0.19 -7.80
N PHE A 55 -2.06 -0.06 -7.94
CA PHE A 55 -1.08 -0.33 -6.90
C PHE A 55 -0.15 0.87 -6.79
N THR A 56 0.08 1.36 -5.57
CA THR A 56 1.06 2.42 -5.33
C THR A 56 1.90 2.11 -4.10
N ARG A 57 3.21 2.20 -4.28
CA ARG A 57 4.16 2.19 -3.17
C ARG A 57 4.32 3.62 -2.65
N VAL A 58 4.11 3.83 -1.37
CA VAL A 58 4.32 5.10 -0.66
C VAL A 58 5.69 5.06 0.00
N LEU A 59 6.64 5.78 -0.55
CA LEU A 59 8.04 5.81 -0.12
C LEU A 59 8.28 6.97 0.84
N HIS A 60 8.52 6.66 2.12
CA HIS A 60 8.62 7.67 3.20
C HIS A 60 10.06 8.05 3.57
N THR A 61 10.99 7.95 2.62
CA THR A 61 12.37 8.41 2.78
C THR A 61 12.60 9.85 2.35
N GLY A 62 11.60 10.49 1.73
CA GLY A 62 11.73 11.82 1.10
C GLY A 62 12.63 11.85 -0.13
N LYS A 63 13.11 10.70 -0.63
CA LYS A 63 14.01 10.62 -1.79
C LYS A 63 13.62 9.48 -2.73
N PRO A 64 13.69 9.68 -4.06
CA PRO A 64 13.39 8.63 -5.02
C PRO A 64 14.42 7.49 -4.93
N ASP A 65 14.01 6.30 -5.37
CA ASP A 65 14.88 5.13 -5.51
C ASP A 65 14.70 4.46 -6.89
N ARG A 66 15.58 3.51 -7.22
CA ARG A 66 15.52 2.77 -8.51
C ARG A 66 14.28 1.89 -8.67
N LEU A 67 13.58 1.57 -7.59
CA LEU A 67 12.40 0.70 -7.68
C LEU A 67 11.19 1.47 -8.25
N MET A 68 11.26 2.80 -8.33
CA MET A 68 10.27 3.64 -9.01
C MET A 68 10.21 3.37 -10.52
N ASP A 69 11.28 2.88 -11.12
CA ASP A 69 11.32 2.47 -12.53
C ASP A 69 10.47 1.20 -12.78
N GLU A 70 10.18 0.43 -11.72
CA GLU A 70 9.47 -0.85 -11.79
C GLU A 70 8.06 -0.80 -11.17
N ILE A 71 7.88 -0.04 -10.08
CA ILE A 71 6.68 -0.02 -9.26
C ILE A 71 6.15 1.42 -9.19
N PRO A 72 4.87 1.68 -9.53
CA PRO A 72 4.28 3.01 -9.35
C PRO A 72 4.47 3.47 -7.91
N THR A 73 5.19 4.57 -7.73
CA THR A 73 5.64 5.03 -6.43
C THR A 73 5.29 6.49 -6.23
N PHE A 74 4.76 6.79 -5.05
CA PHE A 74 4.59 8.15 -4.54
C PHE A 74 5.62 8.39 -3.44
N VAL A 75 6.49 9.39 -3.64
CA VAL A 75 7.48 9.78 -2.63
C VAL A 75 6.82 10.79 -1.71
N VAL A 76 6.86 10.53 -0.41
CA VAL A 76 6.33 11.43 0.61
C VAL A 76 7.46 12.01 1.46
N ASP A 77 7.24 13.24 1.91
CA ASP A 77 8.13 13.88 2.87
C ASP A 77 7.98 13.18 4.23
N PRO A 78 9.11 12.80 4.88
CA PRO A 78 9.07 12.26 6.21
C PRO A 78 8.57 13.33 7.19
N LEU A 79 7.90 12.87 8.25
CA LEU A 79 7.53 13.77 9.33
C LEU A 79 8.79 14.40 9.96
N PRO A 80 8.70 15.68 10.41
CA PRO A 80 9.79 16.27 11.18
C PRO A 80 10.10 15.41 12.41
N PRO A 81 11.38 15.31 12.82
CA PRO A 81 11.77 14.51 13.97
C PRO A 81 10.96 14.89 15.22
N GLY A 82 10.33 13.91 15.87
CA GLY A 82 9.62 14.10 17.13
C GLY A 82 8.13 14.38 17.00
N VAL A 83 7.59 14.57 15.79
CA VAL A 83 6.14 14.74 15.55
C VAL A 83 5.39 13.41 15.67
N ASP A 84 6.09 12.29 15.47
CA ASP A 84 5.60 10.92 15.59
C ASP A 84 5.59 10.37 17.03
N ARG A 85 6.11 11.14 18.00
CA ARG A 85 6.13 10.77 19.41
C ARG A 85 4.75 10.95 20.03
N VAL A 86 3.89 9.96 19.87
CA VAL A 86 2.72 9.81 20.73
C VAL A 86 3.22 9.29 22.07
N SER A 87 3.35 10.18 23.06
CA SER A 87 3.72 9.81 24.43
C SER A 87 2.65 8.92 25.05
N ILE A 88 2.73 7.60 24.82
CA ILE A 88 1.90 6.57 25.47
C ILE A 88 1.97 6.70 27.02
N LEU A 89 3.03 7.31 27.55
CA LEU A 89 3.22 7.54 28.99
C LEU A 89 2.33 8.64 29.61
N SER A 90 1.62 9.47 28.84
CA SER A 90 0.79 10.54 29.41
C SER A 90 -0.56 10.08 29.95
N LEU A 91 -0.93 8.81 29.79
CA LEU A 91 -2.22 8.24 30.25
C LEU A 91 -2.13 7.43 31.55
N TYR A 92 -0.96 7.40 32.22
CA TYR A 92 -0.72 6.62 33.44
C TYR A 92 -0.12 7.44 34.59
N LEU A 93 -0.20 8.77 34.53
CA LEU A 93 0.19 9.67 35.61
C LEU A 93 -1.00 10.55 36.03
N GLU A 94 -2.01 9.91 36.61
CA GLU A 94 -2.93 10.49 37.61
C GLU A 94 -3.03 9.53 38.79
#